data_AF-A0A1Z4N0R5-F1
#
_entry.id   AF-A0A1Z4N0R5-F1
#
_cell.length_a   1.000
_cell.length_b   1.000
_cell.length_c   1.000
_cell.angle_alpha   90.00
_cell.angle_beta   90.00
_cell.angle_gamma   90.00
#
_symmetry.space_group_name_H-M   'P 1'
#
loop_
_entity.id
_entity.type
_entity.pdbx_description
1 polymer ?
#
loop_
_entity_poly.entity_id
_entity_poly.type
_entity_poly.pdbx_seq_one_letter_code
_entity_poly.pdbx_strand_id
1 'polypeptide(L)'
;MKSVVTTVIAAADAAGRFPSTSDLESVQGSIQRAAARLEAAEKLANNIDAVATEAYNACIKKYPYLNNAGEANSTDTFKAKCARDIKHYLRLIQYSLVVGGTGPLDEWGIAGQREVYRALGLPTAPYVEALSFARNRGCAPRDMSAQALTEYNALLDYAINSLS
;
A
#
# COMPACT_ATOMS: atom_id res chain seq x y z
N MET A 1 -1.97 -2.82 -15.34
CA MET A 1 -1.18 -3.32 -14.19
C MET A 1 0.32 -3.12 -14.36
N LYS A 2 0.90 -2.10 -13.72
CA LYS A 2 2.36 -1.83 -13.77
C LYS A 2 3.17 -2.85 -12.94
N SER A 3 4.11 -3.53 -13.60
CA SER A 3 5.14 -4.40 -13.01
C SER A 3 6.41 -4.36 -13.88
N VAL A 4 7.49 -5.01 -13.44
CA VAL A 4 8.71 -5.14 -14.26
C VAL A 4 8.42 -5.75 -15.64
N VAL A 5 7.70 -6.88 -15.67
CA VAL A 5 7.39 -7.60 -16.90
C VAL A 5 6.46 -6.82 -17.83
N THR A 6 5.40 -6.21 -17.30
CA THR A 6 4.45 -5.45 -18.16
C THR A 6 5.09 -4.19 -18.70
N THR A 7 6.01 -3.57 -17.96
CA THR A 7 6.74 -2.37 -18.41
C THR A 7 7.65 -2.67 -19.60
N VAL A 8 8.47 -3.73 -19.52
CA VAL A 8 9.41 -4.06 -20.62
C VAL A 8 8.68 -4.59 -21.87
N ILE A 9 7.61 -5.37 -21.70
CA ILE A 9 6.80 -5.85 -22.82
C ILE A 9 6.10 -4.69 -23.52
N ALA A 10 5.47 -3.78 -22.77
CA ALA A 10 4.81 -2.61 -23.37
C ALA A 10 5.80 -1.71 -24.13
N ALA A 11 7.03 -1.54 -23.60
CA ALA A 11 8.07 -0.79 -24.28
C ALA A 11 8.58 -1.48 -25.57
N ALA A 12 8.66 -2.82 -25.57
CA ALA A 12 9.04 -3.59 -26.75
C ALA A 12 7.95 -3.54 -27.83
N ASP A 13 6.69 -3.71 -27.44
CA ASP A 13 5.53 -3.66 -28.34
C ASP A 13 5.39 -2.28 -29.01
N ALA A 14 5.51 -1.20 -28.24
CA ALA A 14 5.47 0.16 -28.76
C ALA A 14 6.55 0.46 -29.81
N ALA A 15 7.68 -0.26 -29.76
CA ALA A 15 8.77 -0.16 -30.72
C ALA A 15 8.72 -1.25 -31.81
N GLY A 16 7.70 -2.11 -31.83
CA GLY A 16 7.55 -3.21 -32.79
C GLY A 16 8.71 -4.23 -32.74
N ARG A 17 9.36 -4.38 -31.58
CA ARG A 17 10.55 -5.24 -31.41
C ARG A 17 10.22 -6.48 -30.58
N PHE A 18 10.91 -7.57 -30.87
CA PHE A 18 10.95 -8.71 -29.96
C PHE A 18 11.69 -8.34 -28.65
N PRO A 19 11.47 -9.10 -27.56
CA PRO A 19 12.25 -8.94 -26.34
C PRO A 19 13.76 -9.06 -26.59
N SER A 20 14.53 -8.10 -26.08
CA SER A 20 15.98 -8.05 -26.16
C SER A 20 16.62 -8.50 -24.86
N THR A 21 17.96 -8.62 -24.84
CA THR A 21 18.73 -8.96 -23.64
C THR A 21 18.44 -8.03 -22.46
N SER A 22 18.24 -6.72 -22.70
CA SER A 22 17.93 -5.76 -21.64
C SER A 22 16.57 -6.00 -20.99
N ASP A 23 15.59 -6.53 -21.74
CA ASP A 23 14.28 -6.86 -21.17
C ASP A 23 14.38 -8.10 -20.27
N LEU A 24 15.17 -9.10 -20.69
CA LEU A 24 15.44 -10.31 -19.90
C LEU A 24 16.22 -9.99 -18.62
N GLU A 25 17.21 -9.09 -18.70
CA GLU A 25 17.97 -8.62 -17.55
C GLU A 25 17.09 -7.88 -16.54
N SER A 26 16.12 -7.09 -17.02
CA SER A 26 15.14 -6.44 -16.14
C SER A 26 14.32 -7.47 -15.35
N VAL A 27 13.87 -8.55 -15.99
CA VAL A 27 13.14 -9.64 -15.33
C VAL A 27 14.04 -10.38 -14.33
N GLN A 28 15.33 -10.56 -14.63
CA GLN A 28 16.28 -11.15 -13.69
C GLN A 28 16.37 -10.35 -12.38
N GLY A 29 16.36 -9.01 -12.45
CA GLY A 29 16.29 -8.16 -11.26
C GLY A 29 15.04 -8.40 -10.40
N SER A 30 13.88 -8.63 -11.04
CA SER A 30 12.63 -8.99 -10.34
C SER A 30 12.76 -10.32 -9.59
N ILE A 31 13.42 -11.31 -10.17
CA ILE A 31 13.65 -12.63 -9.54
C ILE A 31 14.53 -12.47 -8.29
N GLN A 32 15.61 -11.68 -8.38
CA GLN A 32 16.51 -11.42 -7.25
C GLN A 32 15.80 -10.73 -6.07
N ARG A 33 14.87 -9.81 -6.35
CA ARG A 33 14.07 -9.11 -5.32
C ARG A 33 12.86 -9.91 -4.82
N ALA A 34 12.45 -10.97 -5.53
CA ALA A 34 11.24 -11.72 -5.24
C ALA A 34 11.19 -12.26 -3.81
N ALA A 35 12.31 -12.80 -3.29
CA ALA A 35 12.37 -13.36 -1.94
C ALA A 35 11.97 -12.33 -0.87
N ALA A 36 12.52 -11.11 -0.94
CA ALA A 36 12.25 -10.07 0.05
C ALA A 36 10.80 -9.58 0.01
N ARG A 37 10.27 -9.27 -1.19
CA ARG A 37 8.89 -8.77 -1.32
C ARG A 37 7.85 -9.85 -1.03
N LEU A 38 8.12 -11.11 -1.35
CA LEU A 38 7.21 -12.22 -1.05
C LEU A 38 7.22 -12.58 0.45
N GLU A 39 8.36 -12.48 1.13
CA GLU A 39 8.41 -12.57 2.60
C GLU A 39 7.51 -11.51 3.25
N ALA A 40 7.66 -10.24 2.84
CA ALA A 40 6.82 -9.15 3.33
C ALA A 40 5.33 -9.41 3.02
N ALA A 41 5.00 -9.90 1.83
CA ALA A 41 3.63 -10.20 1.41
C ALA A 41 3.00 -11.31 2.28
N GLU A 42 3.77 -12.35 2.61
CA GLU A 42 3.34 -13.46 3.47
C GLU A 42 3.10 -12.97 4.90
N LYS A 43 4.06 -12.22 5.48
CA LYS A 43 3.93 -11.66 6.82
C LYS A 43 2.71 -10.75 6.95
N LEU A 44 2.49 -9.90 5.95
CA LEU A 44 1.33 -9.02 5.92
C LEU A 44 0.04 -9.83 5.77
N ALA A 45 -0.03 -10.82 4.88
CA ALA A 45 -1.21 -11.66 4.72
C ALA A 45 -1.61 -12.38 6.03
N ASN A 46 -0.62 -12.89 6.77
CA ASN A 46 -0.86 -13.62 8.02
C ASN A 46 -1.29 -12.73 9.20
N ASN A 47 -1.05 -11.42 9.14
CA ASN A 47 -1.30 -10.52 10.28
C ASN A 47 -2.02 -9.21 9.90
N ILE A 48 -2.68 -9.15 8.73
CA ILE A 48 -3.26 -7.92 8.18
C ILE A 48 -4.30 -7.28 9.11
N ASP A 49 -5.10 -8.10 9.81
CA ASP A 49 -6.15 -7.62 10.71
C ASP A 49 -5.59 -6.89 11.93
N ALA A 50 -4.53 -7.43 12.54
CA ALA A 50 -3.88 -6.78 13.67
C ALA A 50 -3.19 -5.48 13.25
N VAL A 51 -2.47 -5.48 12.13
CA VAL A 51 -1.78 -4.29 11.61
C VAL A 51 -2.79 -3.19 11.27
N ALA A 52 -3.90 -3.53 10.60
CA ALA A 52 -4.95 -2.57 10.26
C ALA A 52 -5.61 -1.99 11.52
N THR A 53 -5.84 -2.82 12.54
CA THR A 53 -6.45 -2.40 13.81
C THR A 53 -5.54 -1.44 14.57
N GLU A 54 -4.24 -1.74 14.69
CA GLU A 54 -3.28 -0.84 15.34
C GLU A 54 -3.16 0.50 14.60
N ALA A 55 -3.10 0.48 13.25
CA ALA A 55 -3.04 1.67 12.42
C ALA A 55 -4.30 2.55 12.51
N TYR A 56 -5.49 1.94 12.50
CA TYR A 56 -6.76 2.63 12.75
C TYR A 56 -6.78 3.30 14.12
N ASN A 57 -6.41 2.55 15.16
CA ASN A 57 -6.39 3.11 16.52
C ASN A 57 -5.41 4.28 16.64
N ALA A 58 -4.27 4.22 15.96
CA ALA A 58 -3.29 5.31 15.93
C ALA A 58 -3.86 6.59 15.30
N CYS A 59 -4.54 6.49 14.16
CA CYS A 59 -5.10 7.68 13.50
C CYS A 59 -6.23 8.32 14.31
N ILE A 60 -7.11 7.52 14.92
CA ILE A 60 -8.19 8.03 15.77
C ILE A 60 -7.64 8.62 17.08
N LYS A 61 -6.56 8.04 17.63
CA LYS A 61 -5.86 8.61 18.79
C LYS A 61 -5.27 9.98 18.47
N LYS A 62 -4.69 10.17 17.29
CA LYS A 62 -4.13 11.46 16.86
C LYS A 62 -5.21 12.49 16.52
N TYR A 63 -6.33 12.04 15.96
CA TYR A 63 -7.44 12.89 15.51
C TYR A 63 -8.75 12.55 16.25
N PRO A 64 -8.83 12.80 17.57
CA PRO A 64 -10.01 12.43 18.37
C PRO A 64 -11.28 13.17 17.94
N TYR A 65 -11.13 14.35 17.32
CA TYR A 65 -12.26 15.14 16.81
C TYR A 65 -13.14 14.36 15.82
N LEU A 66 -12.60 13.36 15.12
CA LEU A 66 -13.34 12.55 14.17
C LEU A 66 -14.52 11.79 14.81
N ASN A 67 -14.53 11.65 16.14
CA ASN A 67 -15.62 11.03 16.89
C ASN A 67 -16.76 11.99 17.25
N ASN A 68 -16.60 13.30 17.04
CA ASN A 68 -17.66 14.28 17.33
C ASN A 68 -18.87 14.07 16.40
N ALA A 69 -20.07 14.44 16.84
CA ALA A 69 -21.27 14.28 16.02
C ALA A 69 -21.12 14.96 14.65
N GLY A 70 -21.40 14.23 13.57
CA GLY A 70 -21.27 14.70 12.19
C GLY A 70 -19.91 14.44 11.54
N GLU A 71 -18.91 13.99 12.31
CA GLU A 71 -17.55 13.75 11.80
C GLU A 71 -17.34 12.30 11.30
N ALA A 72 -16.25 12.10 10.56
CA ALA A 72 -15.97 10.92 9.75
C ALA A 72 -15.74 9.59 10.52
N ASN A 73 -15.74 9.60 11.86
CA ASN A 73 -15.60 8.41 12.72
C ASN A 73 -16.63 8.38 13.86
N SER A 74 -17.74 9.11 13.72
CA SER A 74 -18.70 9.38 14.79
C SER A 74 -19.75 8.29 15.03
N THR A 75 -20.04 7.46 14.03
CA THR A 75 -21.01 6.36 14.10
C THR A 75 -20.34 5.01 13.95
N ASP A 76 -20.95 3.93 14.44
CA ASP A 76 -20.41 2.57 14.29
C ASP A 76 -20.20 2.17 12.82
N THR A 77 -21.09 2.64 11.94
CA THR A 77 -20.94 2.43 10.48
C THR A 77 -19.70 3.15 9.93
N PHE A 78 -19.44 4.39 10.36
CA PHE A 78 -18.28 5.15 9.92
C PHE A 78 -16.98 4.57 10.49
N LYS A 79 -16.97 4.15 11.75
CA LYS A 79 -15.85 3.44 12.38
C LYS A 79 -15.49 2.17 11.61
N ALA A 80 -16.49 1.33 11.30
CA ALA A 80 -16.29 0.11 10.53
C ALA A 80 -15.75 0.39 9.12
N LYS A 81 -16.24 1.43 8.45
CA LYS A 81 -15.76 1.84 7.11
C LYS A 81 -14.33 2.38 7.15
N CYS A 82 -13.96 3.19 8.15
CA CYS A 82 -12.60 3.71 8.29
C CYS A 82 -11.60 2.57 8.52
N ALA A 83 -11.89 1.66 9.45
CA ALA A 83 -11.06 0.47 9.70
C ALA A 83 -10.94 -0.42 8.45
N ARG A 84 -12.05 -0.60 7.72
CA ARG A 84 -12.08 -1.33 6.45
C ARG A 84 -11.16 -0.67 5.40
N ASP A 85 -11.19 0.64 5.26
CA ASP A 85 -10.38 1.35 4.25
C ASP A 85 -8.88 1.23 4.53
N ILE A 86 -8.47 1.30 5.80
CA ILE A 86 -7.06 1.06 6.18
C ILE A 86 -6.66 -0.37 5.80
N LYS A 87 -7.52 -1.36 6.06
CA LYS A 87 -7.31 -2.75 5.60
C LYS A 87 -7.28 -2.85 4.07
N HIS A 88 -8.06 -2.05 3.33
CA HIS A 88 -7.99 -1.99 1.87
C HIS A 88 -6.62 -1.53 1.39
N TYR A 89 -6.07 -0.43 1.92
CA TYR A 89 -4.72 0.01 1.56
C TYR A 89 -3.67 -1.06 1.85
N LEU A 90 -3.68 -1.68 3.04
CA LEU A 90 -2.75 -2.75 3.38
C LEU A 90 -2.88 -3.96 2.44
N ARG A 91 -4.11 -4.29 2.00
CA ARG A 91 -4.33 -5.35 1.02
C ARG A 91 -3.77 -4.99 -0.35
N LEU A 92 -3.92 -3.74 -0.80
CA LEU A 92 -3.34 -3.29 -2.07
C LEU A 92 -1.81 -3.21 -2.00
N ILE A 93 -1.23 -2.87 -0.85
CA ILE A 93 0.20 -2.99 -0.57
C ILE A 93 0.64 -4.46 -0.69
N GLN A 94 -0.11 -5.38 -0.08
CA GLN A 94 0.15 -6.81 -0.19
C GLN A 94 0.13 -7.30 -1.65
N TYR A 95 -0.85 -6.86 -2.44
CA TYR A 95 -0.89 -7.17 -3.87
C TYR A 95 0.31 -6.57 -4.62
N SER A 96 0.70 -5.35 -4.29
CA SER A 96 1.86 -4.68 -4.91
C SER A 96 3.17 -5.38 -4.58
N LEU A 97 3.31 -5.93 -3.36
CA LEU A 97 4.43 -6.80 -2.98
C LEU A 97 4.47 -8.10 -3.82
N VAL A 98 3.32 -8.75 -4.01
CA VAL A 98 3.20 -9.97 -4.83
C VAL A 98 3.50 -9.69 -6.31
N VAL A 99 3.05 -8.56 -6.84
CA VAL A 99 3.30 -8.15 -8.24
C VAL A 99 4.74 -7.67 -8.44
N GLY A 100 5.37 -7.08 -7.42
CA GLY A 100 6.66 -6.41 -7.57
C GLY A 100 6.54 -5.10 -8.35
N GLY A 101 5.48 -4.35 -8.10
CA GLY A 101 5.16 -3.08 -8.76
C GLY A 101 3.96 -2.39 -8.12
N THR A 102 3.74 -1.12 -8.44
CA THR A 102 2.70 -0.28 -7.82
C THR A 102 1.33 -0.43 -8.47
N GLY A 103 1.19 -1.19 -9.56
CA GLY A 103 -0.04 -1.30 -10.34
C GLY A 103 -1.32 -1.54 -9.52
N PRO A 104 -1.35 -2.49 -8.56
CA PRO A 104 -2.54 -2.70 -7.73
C PRO A 104 -2.92 -1.48 -6.88
N LEU A 105 -1.94 -0.77 -6.31
CA LEU A 105 -2.17 0.48 -5.60
C LEU A 105 -2.67 1.58 -6.53
N ASP A 106 -2.00 1.76 -7.67
CA ASP A 106 -2.29 2.81 -8.65
C ASP A 106 -3.73 2.70 -9.17
N GLU A 107 -4.11 1.51 -9.62
CA GLU A 107 -5.35 1.30 -10.37
C GLU A 107 -6.58 1.10 -9.46
N TRP A 108 -6.40 0.55 -8.25
CA TRP A 108 -7.53 0.16 -7.39
C TRP A 108 -7.63 0.96 -6.09
N GLY A 109 -6.59 1.74 -5.75
CA GLY A 109 -6.56 2.58 -4.56
C GLY A 109 -6.44 4.06 -4.91
N ILE A 110 -5.37 4.43 -5.60
CA ILE A 110 -4.95 5.82 -5.81
C ILE A 110 -5.83 6.53 -6.83
N ALA A 111 -6.09 5.89 -7.97
CA ALA A 111 -6.94 6.47 -9.01
C ALA A 111 -8.35 6.78 -8.46
N GLY A 112 -8.70 8.07 -8.41
CA GLY A 112 -9.99 8.57 -7.94
C GLY A 112 -10.11 8.80 -6.43
N GLN A 113 -9.09 8.48 -5.61
CA GLN A 113 -9.18 8.61 -4.15
C GLN A 113 -9.45 10.06 -3.71
N ARG A 114 -8.84 11.04 -4.40
CA ARG A 114 -8.93 12.46 -4.03
C ARG A 114 -10.33 13.00 -4.27
N GLU A 115 -10.95 12.61 -5.36
CA GLU A 115 -12.31 12.98 -5.75
C GLU A 115 -13.32 12.36 -4.78
N VAL A 116 -13.18 11.06 -4.48
CA VAL A 116 -14.05 10.36 -3.53
C VAL A 116 -13.96 10.97 -2.14
N TYR A 117 -12.75 11.17 -1.61
CA TYR A 117 -12.56 11.70 -0.25
C TYR A 117 -13.04 13.14 -0.14
N ARG A 118 -12.81 13.97 -1.17
CA ARG A 118 -13.33 15.34 -1.20
C ARG A 118 -14.85 15.36 -1.24
N ALA A 119 -15.48 14.55 -2.09
CA ALA A 119 -16.94 14.52 -2.22
C ALA A 119 -17.63 14.05 -0.92
N LEU A 120 -16.98 13.17 -0.16
CA LEU A 120 -17.49 12.64 1.11
C LEU A 120 -17.02 13.42 2.34
N GLY A 121 -16.25 14.51 2.17
CA GLY A 121 -15.71 15.28 3.30
C GLY A 121 -14.74 14.49 4.19
N LEU A 122 -14.06 13.48 3.64
CA LEU A 122 -13.10 12.65 4.38
C LEU A 122 -11.72 13.32 4.36
N PRO A 123 -11.18 13.72 5.52
CA PRO A 123 -9.83 14.28 5.58
C PRO A 123 -8.79 13.20 5.22
N THR A 124 -7.76 13.55 4.46
CA THR A 124 -6.67 12.61 4.10
C THR A 124 -5.65 12.42 5.21
N ALA A 125 -5.51 13.40 6.12
CA ALA A 125 -4.52 13.34 7.20
C ALA A 125 -4.66 12.11 8.13
N PRO A 126 -5.87 11.63 8.50
CA PRO A 126 -6.02 10.37 9.22
C PRO A 126 -5.58 9.12 8.42
N TYR A 127 -5.76 9.10 7.10
CA TYR A 127 -5.24 8.02 6.26
C TYR A 127 -3.71 8.03 6.24
N VAL A 128 -3.11 9.21 6.05
CA VAL A 128 -1.66 9.40 6.12
C VAL A 128 -1.11 8.96 7.48
N GLU A 129 -1.78 9.31 8.58
CA GLU A 129 -1.35 8.89 9.92
C GLU A 129 -1.42 7.37 10.10
N ALA A 130 -2.51 6.73 9.67
CA ALA A 130 -2.63 5.27 9.79
C ALA A 130 -1.50 4.55 9.03
N LEU A 131 -1.22 4.99 7.80
CA LEU A 131 -0.15 4.41 6.98
C LEU A 131 1.24 4.75 7.53
N SER A 132 1.44 5.98 8.04
CA SER A 132 2.70 6.39 8.67
C SER A 132 2.98 5.63 9.97
N PHE A 133 1.95 5.38 10.78
CA PHE A 133 2.06 4.49 11.93
C PHE A 133 2.49 3.09 11.50
N ALA A 134 1.81 2.49 10.52
CA ALA A 134 2.15 1.16 10.01
C ALA A 134 3.59 1.09 9.47
N ARG A 135 4.05 2.17 8.84
CA ARG A 135 5.41 2.36 8.30
C ARG A 135 6.49 2.45 9.38
N ASN A 136 6.19 3.11 10.49
CA ASN A 136 7.13 3.32 11.60
C ASN A 136 7.06 2.21 12.66
N ARG A 137 6.02 1.38 12.61
CA ARG A 137 5.79 0.28 13.56
C ARG A 137 6.66 -0.95 13.30
N GLY A 138 7.01 -1.21 12.05
CA GLY A 138 7.75 -2.41 11.64
C GLY A 138 9.20 -2.42 12.14
N CYS A 139 9.66 -3.57 12.60
CA CYS A 139 11.00 -3.75 13.16
C CYS A 139 11.67 -5.01 12.59
N ALA A 140 12.88 -4.86 12.05
CA ALA A 140 13.73 -5.98 11.65
C ALA A 140 14.79 -6.24 12.74
N PRO A 141 15.08 -7.52 13.11
CA PRO A 141 14.59 -8.75 12.51
C PRO A 141 13.30 -9.31 13.14
N ARG A 142 12.66 -8.59 14.07
CA ARG A 142 11.51 -9.08 14.85
C ARG A 142 10.33 -9.50 13.97
N ASP A 143 9.93 -8.63 13.05
CA ASP A 143 8.69 -8.79 12.28
C ASP A 143 8.96 -9.46 10.91
N MET A 144 10.10 -9.13 10.30
CA MET A 144 10.58 -9.65 9.01
C MET A 144 12.06 -9.28 8.80
N SER A 145 12.68 -9.78 7.73
CA SER A 145 14.03 -9.42 7.32
C SER A 145 14.17 -7.94 6.95
N ALA A 146 15.40 -7.42 7.00
CA ALA A 146 15.66 -6.00 6.68
C ALA A 146 15.27 -5.64 5.23
N GLN A 147 15.47 -6.54 4.27
CA GLN A 147 15.07 -6.30 2.89
C GLN A 147 13.56 -6.38 2.72
N ALA A 148 12.88 -7.35 3.34
CA ALA A 148 11.42 -7.42 3.35
C ALA A 148 10.78 -6.16 3.96
N LEU A 149 11.33 -5.69 5.09
CA LEU A 149 10.89 -4.45 5.71
C LEU A 149 11.09 -3.24 4.81
N THR A 150 12.18 -3.20 4.03
CA THR A 150 12.42 -2.13 3.05
C THR A 150 11.37 -2.12 1.94
N GLU A 151 11.02 -3.29 1.39
CA GLU A 151 9.97 -3.43 0.35
C GLU A 151 8.59 -2.99 0.87
N TYR A 152 8.23 -3.45 2.08
CA TYR A 152 6.97 -3.05 2.75
C TYR A 152 6.90 -1.54 2.97
N ASN A 153 7.99 -0.97 3.52
CA ASN A 153 8.10 0.44 3.83
C ASN A 153 8.02 1.32 2.57
N ALA A 154 8.68 0.92 1.48
CA ALA A 154 8.66 1.66 0.22
C ALA A 154 7.23 1.80 -0.35
N LEU A 155 6.40 0.75 -0.24
CA LEU A 155 5.01 0.80 -0.72
C LEU A 155 4.09 1.62 0.19
N LEU A 156 4.35 1.64 1.50
CA LEU A 156 3.67 2.56 2.41
C LEU A 156 4.04 4.01 2.13
N ASP A 157 5.32 4.30 1.95
CA ASP A 157 5.81 5.63 1.60
C ASP A 157 5.21 6.10 0.25
N TYR A 158 5.09 5.19 -0.72
CA TYR A 158 4.42 5.46 -2.00
C TYR A 158 2.93 5.81 -1.81
N ALA A 159 2.20 5.03 -1.00
CA ALA A 159 0.80 5.32 -0.70
C ALA A 159 0.61 6.65 0.05
N ILE A 160 1.48 6.96 1.02
CA ILE A 160 1.48 8.23 1.76
C ILE A 160 1.70 9.42 0.83
N ASN A 161 2.69 9.33 -0.07
CA ASN A 161 2.99 10.38 -1.05
C ASN A 161 1.81 10.62 -2.00
N SER A 162 1.00 9.59 -2.30
CA SER A 162 -0.19 9.73 -3.16
C SER A 162 -1.36 10.48 -2.49
N LEU A 163 -1.35 10.57 -1.15
CA LEU A 163 -2.38 11.18 -0.31
C LEU A 163 -2.02 12.60 0.16
N SER A 164 -0.78 13.02 -0.10
CA SER A 164 -0.20 14.30 0.33
C SER A 164 -0.34 15.39 -0.74
#